data_AF-B4TYE2-F1
#
_entry.id   AF-B4TYE2-F1
#
_cell.length_a   1.000
_cell.length_b   1.000
_cell.length_c   1.000
_cell.angle_alpha   90.00
_cell.angle_beta   90.00
_cell.angle_gamma   90.00
#
_symmetry.space_group_name_H-M   'P 1'
#
loop_
_entity.id
_entity.type
_entity.pdbx_description
1 polymer ?
#
loop_
_entity_poly.entity_id
_entity_poly.type
_entity_poly.pdbx_seq_one_letter_code
_entity_poly.pdbx_strand_id
1 'polypeptide(L)'
;MAAQRPLTIALVAGETSGDILGAGLIRALKARVPNARFVGVAGPRMQAEGCEAWYEMEELAVMGIVEVLGRLRRLLHIRADLTRRFTELKPDVFVGIDAPDFNITLEGNLKKQGIKTIHYVSPSVWAWRQKRVFKIGRSTHMVLAFLPFEKAFYDKFNVPCRFIGHTMADAMPLDPDKNAARDVLGIPHDAHCLALLPGSRGAEVEMLSADFLKTAQLLRQRYPDLEVVVPLVNAKRREQFEKIKAEVAPDLAVHLLDGMAREAMIASDAALLASGTAALECMLAKCPMVVGYRMKPFTFWLAKRLVKTEYVSLPNLLAGRELVKELLQEECEPQKLAEALLPLLANGKTSHAMHDTFRELHQQIRCNADEQAADAVLELAQ
;
A
#
# COMPACT_ATOMS: atom_id res chain seq x y z
N MET A 1 -40.78 18.12 17.10
CA MET A 1 -39.39 17.78 17.41
C MET A 1 -38.52 18.43 16.34
N ALA A 2 -37.62 19.34 16.68
CA ALA A 2 -36.70 19.88 15.69
C ALA A 2 -35.90 18.70 15.11
N ALA A 3 -35.90 18.53 13.78
CA ALA A 3 -35.08 17.51 13.15
C ALA A 3 -33.63 17.74 13.59
N GLN A 4 -33.02 16.78 14.30
CA GLN A 4 -31.60 16.87 14.64
C GLN A 4 -30.82 17.05 13.34
N ARG A 5 -29.88 18.01 13.34
CA ARG A 5 -28.98 18.21 12.21
C ARG A 5 -28.29 16.87 11.90
N PRO A 6 -28.26 16.41 10.64
CA PRO A 6 -27.57 15.17 10.31
C PRO A 6 -26.09 15.28 10.66
N LEU A 7 -25.51 14.18 11.15
CA LEU A 7 -24.06 14.02 11.30
C LEU A 7 -23.39 14.39 9.98
N THR A 8 -22.54 15.41 9.98
CA THR A 8 -21.89 15.95 8.78
C THR A 8 -20.40 15.69 8.85
N ILE A 9 -19.89 14.90 7.91
CA ILE A 9 -18.49 14.48 7.85
C ILE A 9 -17.85 15.08 6.60
N ALA A 10 -16.77 15.82 6.80
CA ALA A 10 -15.97 16.35 5.70
C ALA A 10 -14.83 15.37 5.35
N LEU A 11 -14.67 15.01 4.08
CA LEU A 11 -13.64 14.08 3.63
C LEU A 11 -12.80 14.66 2.48
N VAL A 12 -11.50 14.34 2.47
CA VAL A 12 -10.61 14.71 1.36
C VAL A 12 -9.74 13.51 0.99
N ALA A 13 -10.07 12.85 -0.11
CA ALA A 13 -9.20 11.91 -0.79
C ALA A 13 -8.37 12.64 -1.86
N GLY A 14 -7.05 12.46 -1.83
CA GLY A 14 -6.15 13.09 -2.81
C GLY A 14 -5.71 12.19 -3.96
N GLU A 15 -5.89 10.87 -3.83
CA GLU A 15 -5.44 9.86 -4.79
C GLU A 15 -6.42 8.68 -4.82
N THR A 16 -6.33 7.85 -5.87
CA THR A 16 -7.22 6.70 -6.09
C THR A 16 -7.26 5.74 -4.89
N SER A 17 -6.15 5.54 -4.19
CA SER A 17 -6.10 4.76 -2.95
C SER A 17 -6.97 5.38 -1.86
N GLY A 18 -6.92 6.70 -1.69
CA GLY A 18 -7.78 7.44 -0.78
C GLY A 18 -9.27 7.35 -1.15
N ASP A 19 -9.61 7.31 -2.44
CA ASP A 19 -11.00 7.12 -2.89
C ASP A 19 -11.54 5.72 -2.55
N ILE A 20 -10.73 4.68 -2.74
CA ILE A 20 -11.09 3.31 -2.35
C ILE A 20 -11.34 3.22 -0.84
N LEU A 21 -10.43 3.77 -0.03
CA LEU A 21 -10.53 3.77 1.42
C LEU A 21 -11.70 4.63 1.93
N GLY A 22 -11.90 5.80 1.32
CA GLY A 22 -13.01 6.70 1.65
C GLY A 22 -14.36 6.07 1.34
N ALA A 23 -14.49 5.34 0.24
CA ALA A 23 -15.72 4.62 -0.09
C ALA A 23 -16.04 3.52 0.94
N GLY A 24 -15.03 2.74 1.35
CA GLY A 24 -15.18 1.74 2.42
C GLY A 24 -15.65 2.36 3.73
N LEU A 25 -14.99 3.46 4.15
CA LEU A 25 -15.37 4.23 5.33
C LEU A 25 -16.81 4.78 5.26
N ILE A 26 -17.21 5.39 4.14
CA ILE A 26 -18.57 5.94 3.99
C ILE A 26 -19.60 4.82 4.08
N ARG A 27 -19.36 3.67 3.47
CA ARG A 27 -20.24 2.51 3.55
C ARG A 27 -20.41 2.03 4.99
N ALA A 28 -19.31 1.87 5.73
CA ALA A 28 -19.33 1.47 7.14
C ALA A 28 -20.05 2.51 8.03
N LEU A 29 -19.86 3.80 7.76
CA LEU A 29 -20.56 4.88 8.46
C LEU A 29 -22.06 4.88 8.16
N LYS A 30 -22.48 4.71 6.91
CA LYS A 30 -23.90 4.63 6.52
C LYS A 30 -24.62 3.45 7.16
N ALA A 31 -23.95 2.31 7.35
CA ALA A 31 -24.51 1.17 8.04
C ALA A 31 -24.87 1.49 9.51
N ARG A 32 -24.20 2.46 10.13
CA ARG A 32 -24.41 2.87 11.53
C ARG A 32 -25.26 4.13 11.66
N VAL A 33 -25.09 5.09 10.76
CA VAL A 33 -25.78 6.39 10.73
C VAL A 33 -26.26 6.67 9.29
N PRO A 34 -27.42 6.09 8.86
CA PRO A 34 -27.89 6.17 7.48
C PRO A 34 -28.14 7.60 6.95
N ASN A 35 -28.47 8.52 7.86
CA ASN A 35 -28.76 9.93 7.52
C ASN A 35 -27.53 10.84 7.59
N ALA A 36 -26.31 10.28 7.71
CA ALA A 36 -25.08 11.08 7.69
C ALA A 36 -24.86 11.75 6.33
N ARG A 37 -24.38 13.00 6.34
CA ARG A 37 -24.00 13.76 5.15
C ARG A 37 -22.49 13.75 4.98
N PHE A 38 -22.03 13.48 3.77
CA PHE A 38 -20.61 13.43 3.40
C PHE A 38 -20.32 14.50 2.34
N VAL A 39 -19.30 15.33 2.58
CA VAL A 39 -18.92 16.44 1.67
C VAL A 39 -17.41 16.55 1.54
N GLY A 40 -16.91 17.05 0.41
CA GLY A 40 -15.51 17.49 0.30
C GLY A 40 -14.86 17.15 -1.04
N VAL A 41 -13.69 16.51 -1.02
CA VAL A 41 -12.98 16.07 -2.23
C VAL A 41 -13.08 14.55 -2.33
N ALA A 42 -13.72 14.08 -3.39
CA ALA A 42 -14.10 12.69 -3.56
C ALA A 42 -13.80 12.21 -4.99
N GLY A 43 -13.35 10.96 -5.11
CA GLY A 43 -13.27 10.29 -6.40
C GLY A 43 -14.58 9.55 -6.73
N PRO A 44 -14.62 8.84 -7.86
CA PRO A 44 -15.84 8.15 -8.31
C PRO A 44 -16.41 7.15 -7.31
N ARG A 45 -15.58 6.47 -6.50
CA ARG A 45 -16.08 5.46 -5.54
C ARG A 45 -16.73 6.13 -4.34
N MET A 46 -16.14 7.17 -3.78
CA MET A 46 -16.75 7.96 -2.70
C MET A 46 -18.03 8.65 -3.17
N GLN A 47 -18.05 9.18 -4.39
CA GLN A 47 -19.25 9.78 -4.98
C GLN A 47 -20.37 8.74 -5.19
N ALA A 48 -20.04 7.52 -5.63
CA ALA A 48 -21.01 6.42 -5.72
C ALA A 48 -21.60 6.03 -4.35
N GLU A 49 -20.82 6.18 -3.28
CA GLU A 49 -21.28 6.06 -1.90
C GLU A 49 -21.97 7.35 -1.38
N GLY A 50 -22.29 8.32 -2.24
CA GLY A 50 -23.08 9.51 -1.91
C GLY A 50 -22.32 10.68 -1.30
N CYS A 51 -20.99 10.75 -1.46
CA CYS A 51 -20.23 11.94 -1.08
C CYS A 51 -20.48 13.08 -2.07
N GLU A 52 -20.89 14.25 -1.55
CA GLU A 52 -21.01 15.48 -2.33
C GLU A 52 -19.61 16.04 -2.64
N ALA A 53 -19.15 15.89 -3.87
CA ALA A 53 -17.87 16.42 -4.33
C ALA A 53 -17.96 17.93 -4.58
N TRP A 54 -17.15 18.70 -3.85
CA TRP A 54 -16.91 20.12 -4.11
C TRP A 54 -15.73 20.34 -5.04
N TYR A 55 -14.82 19.36 -5.09
CA TYR A 55 -13.77 19.23 -6.09
C TYR A 55 -13.60 17.75 -6.43
N GLU A 56 -13.23 17.48 -7.68
CA GLU A 56 -12.80 16.15 -8.08
C GLU A 56 -11.43 15.83 -7.46
N MET A 57 -11.24 14.57 -7.05
CA MET A 57 -9.96 14.07 -6.53
C MET A 57 -8.78 14.35 -7.48
N GLU A 58 -9.03 14.31 -8.80
CA GLU A 58 -8.03 14.56 -9.85
C GLU A 58 -7.42 15.97 -9.78
N GLU A 59 -8.08 16.94 -9.14
CA GLU A 59 -7.50 18.27 -8.91
C GLU A 59 -6.33 18.23 -7.92
N LEU A 60 -6.29 17.22 -7.04
CA LEU A 60 -5.24 17.00 -6.05
C LEU A 60 -4.18 16.00 -6.52
N ALA A 61 -4.57 15.04 -7.37
CA ALA A 61 -3.69 14.00 -7.88
C ALA A 61 -2.66 14.58 -8.87
N VAL A 62 -1.47 14.93 -8.38
CA VAL A 62 -0.38 15.47 -9.21
C VAL A 62 0.88 14.66 -8.95
N MET A 63 1.40 14.00 -9.98
CA MET A 63 2.55 13.10 -9.84
C MET A 63 3.84 13.72 -10.41
N GLY A 64 4.79 14.02 -9.53
CA GLY A 64 6.14 14.44 -9.91
C GLY A 64 6.40 15.94 -9.72
N ILE A 65 7.69 16.30 -9.59
CA ILE A 65 8.11 17.64 -9.15
C ILE A 65 7.63 18.73 -10.12
N VAL A 66 7.76 18.51 -11.43
CA VAL A 66 7.41 19.51 -12.46
C VAL A 66 5.91 19.75 -12.51
N GLU A 67 5.12 18.67 -12.49
CA GLU A 67 3.66 18.78 -12.48
C GLU A 67 3.16 19.45 -11.20
N VAL A 68 3.75 19.11 -10.05
CA VAL A 68 3.45 19.74 -8.75
C VAL A 68 3.78 21.22 -8.77
N LEU A 69 4.93 21.64 -9.32
CA LEU A 69 5.29 23.05 -9.44
C LEU A 69 4.29 23.83 -10.30
N GLY A 70 3.84 23.23 -11.41
CA GLY A 70 2.83 23.83 -12.29
C GLY A 70 1.46 24.01 -11.60
N ARG A 71 1.08 23.08 -10.71
CA ARG A 71 -0.22 23.10 -10.00
C ARG A 71 -0.16 23.62 -8.57
N LEU A 72 1.01 23.98 -8.03
CA LEU A 72 1.15 24.36 -6.63
C LEU A 72 0.23 25.53 -6.25
N ARG A 73 0.11 26.55 -7.10
CA ARG A 73 -0.81 27.68 -6.86
C ARG A 73 -2.27 27.22 -6.76
N ARG A 74 -2.68 26.28 -7.62
CA ARG A 74 -4.02 25.69 -7.61
C ARG A 74 -4.26 24.87 -6.34
N LEU A 75 -3.32 24.02 -5.94
CA LEU A 75 -3.40 23.24 -4.70
C LEU A 75 -3.50 24.13 -3.46
N LEU A 76 -2.72 25.21 -3.41
CA LEU A 76 -2.80 26.20 -2.32
C LEU A 76 -4.16 26.91 -2.29
N HIS A 77 -4.70 27.27 -3.46
CA HIS A 77 -6.02 27.88 -3.59
C HIS A 77 -7.12 26.92 -3.11
N ILE A 78 -7.13 25.67 -3.57
CA ILE A 78 -8.11 24.66 -3.17
C ILE A 78 -8.04 24.45 -1.65
N ARG A 79 -6.84 24.34 -1.07
CA ARG A 79 -6.70 24.19 0.39
C ARG A 79 -7.25 25.38 1.17
N ALA A 80 -7.03 26.60 0.68
CA ALA A 80 -7.58 27.82 1.30
C ALA A 80 -9.10 27.87 1.18
N ASP A 81 -9.66 27.53 0.03
CA ASP A 81 -11.11 27.46 -0.19
C ASP A 81 -11.77 26.39 0.67
N LEU A 82 -11.21 25.17 0.71
CA LEU A 82 -11.70 24.10 1.60
C LEU A 82 -11.62 24.49 3.07
N THR A 83 -10.54 25.16 3.49
CA THR A 83 -10.43 25.69 4.86
C THR A 83 -11.59 26.62 5.16
N ARG A 84 -11.90 27.56 4.26
CA ARG A 84 -13.04 28.50 4.43
C ARG A 84 -14.37 27.75 4.47
N ARG A 85 -14.67 26.95 3.45
CA ARG A 85 -15.97 26.27 3.31
C ARG A 85 -16.26 25.30 4.46
N PHE A 86 -15.27 24.52 4.90
CA PHE A 86 -15.46 23.64 6.06
C PHE A 86 -15.59 24.43 7.37
N THR A 87 -14.89 25.57 7.52
CA THR A 87 -15.06 26.45 8.69
C THR A 87 -16.47 27.04 8.75
N GLU A 88 -17.04 27.41 7.60
CA GLU A 88 -18.42 27.91 7.48
C GLU A 88 -19.45 26.80 7.73
N LEU A 89 -19.24 25.62 7.14
CA LEU A 89 -20.13 24.46 7.28
C LEU A 89 -20.16 23.89 8.70
N LYS A 90 -19.01 23.91 9.41
CA LYS A 90 -18.81 23.26 10.71
C LYS A 90 -19.22 21.77 10.70
N PRO A 91 -18.51 20.92 9.94
CA PRO A 91 -18.70 19.47 10.04
C PRO A 91 -18.38 18.99 11.47
N ASP A 92 -19.01 17.91 11.91
CA ASP A 92 -18.75 17.32 13.23
C ASP A 92 -17.33 16.76 13.29
N VAL A 93 -16.82 16.25 12.16
CA VAL A 93 -15.45 15.77 12.00
C VAL A 93 -14.98 15.90 10.55
N PHE A 94 -13.69 16.18 10.39
CA PHE A 94 -12.96 16.15 9.13
C PHE A 94 -12.05 14.91 9.08
N VAL A 95 -12.01 14.21 7.93
CA VAL A 95 -11.16 13.05 7.68
C VAL A 95 -10.32 13.30 6.41
N GLY A 96 -9.00 13.46 6.58
CA GLY A 96 -8.06 13.52 5.47
C GLY A 96 -7.55 12.13 5.13
N ILE A 97 -7.70 11.67 3.88
CA ILE A 97 -7.40 10.29 3.46
C ILE A 97 -6.22 10.26 2.49
N ASP A 98 -5.16 9.54 2.86
CA ASP A 98 -4.02 9.14 2.00
C ASP A 98 -3.43 10.24 1.09
N ALA A 99 -3.29 11.46 1.64
CA ALA A 99 -2.67 12.60 0.96
C ALA A 99 -2.01 13.57 1.96
N PRO A 100 -1.02 13.13 2.75
CA PRO A 100 -0.54 13.87 3.93
C PRO A 100 0.04 15.25 3.65
N ASP A 101 0.62 15.47 2.48
CA ASP A 101 1.22 16.76 2.15
C ASP A 101 0.13 17.85 1.94
N PHE A 102 -1.04 17.45 1.46
CA PHE A 102 -2.23 18.31 1.38
C PHE A 102 -2.98 18.33 2.72
N ASN A 103 -3.38 17.15 3.21
CA ASN A 103 -4.33 16.95 4.30
C ASN A 103 -3.81 17.40 5.67
N ILE A 104 -2.55 17.09 6.05
CA ILE A 104 -2.03 17.47 7.38
C ILE A 104 -2.07 18.99 7.60
N THR A 105 -1.85 19.77 6.53
CA THR A 105 -1.93 21.24 6.65
C THR A 105 -3.38 21.73 6.75
N LEU A 106 -4.30 21.12 5.98
CA LEU A 106 -5.73 21.42 6.06
C LEU A 106 -6.30 21.07 7.43
N GLU A 107 -6.00 19.87 7.95
CA GLU A 107 -6.36 19.42 9.29
C GLU A 107 -5.88 20.40 10.37
N GLY A 108 -4.62 20.86 10.27
CA GLY A 108 -4.09 21.84 11.20
C GLY A 108 -4.82 23.19 11.16
N ASN A 109 -5.32 23.61 10.00
CA ASN A 109 -6.13 24.82 9.88
C ASN A 109 -7.52 24.61 10.49
N LEU A 110 -8.18 23.48 10.20
CA LEU A 110 -9.52 23.17 10.71
C LEU A 110 -9.53 22.92 12.22
N LYS A 111 -8.52 22.23 12.75
CA LYS A 111 -8.35 22.01 14.19
C LYS A 111 -8.22 23.31 14.98
N LYS A 112 -7.54 24.33 14.42
CA LYS A 112 -7.47 25.68 15.02
C LYS A 112 -8.82 26.40 15.04
N GLN A 113 -9.73 26.05 14.13
CA GLN A 113 -11.09 26.56 14.08
C GLN A 113 -12.07 25.72 14.94
N GLY A 114 -11.56 24.78 15.74
CA GLY A 114 -12.35 23.94 16.63
C GLY A 114 -12.97 22.70 15.99
N ILE A 115 -12.68 22.43 14.71
CA ILE A 115 -13.19 21.23 14.01
C ILE A 115 -12.35 20.01 14.39
N LYS A 116 -13.01 18.90 14.68
CA LYS A 116 -12.35 17.62 14.96
C LYS A 116 -11.70 17.06 13.69
N THR A 117 -10.52 16.46 13.81
CA THR A 117 -9.69 16.07 12.65
C THR A 117 -9.11 14.69 12.81
N ILE A 118 -9.28 13.86 11.79
CA ILE A 118 -8.70 12.53 11.68
C ILE A 118 -7.84 12.48 10.42
N HIS A 119 -6.64 11.91 10.55
CA HIS A 119 -5.83 11.54 9.39
C HIS A 119 -5.94 10.03 9.16
N TYR A 120 -6.56 9.64 8.06
CA TYR A 120 -6.75 8.25 7.67
C TYR A 120 -5.64 7.84 6.70
N VAL A 121 -4.90 6.78 7.08
CA VAL A 121 -3.60 6.33 6.55
C VAL A 121 -2.45 7.09 7.18
N SER A 122 -1.79 6.45 8.13
CA SER A 122 -0.56 6.98 8.72
C SER A 122 0.49 7.21 7.63
N PRO A 123 1.09 8.41 7.54
CA PRO A 123 2.25 8.61 6.69
C PRO A 123 3.41 7.75 7.21
N SER A 124 4.34 7.36 6.34
CA SER A 124 5.50 6.54 6.71
C SER A 124 6.56 7.28 7.55
N VAL A 125 6.14 8.16 8.47
CA VAL A 125 6.99 8.93 9.38
C VAL A 125 7.79 8.05 10.32
N TRP A 126 7.32 6.84 10.59
CA TRP A 126 8.04 5.82 11.35
C TRP A 126 9.36 5.42 10.66
N ALA A 127 9.35 5.33 9.32
CA ALA A 127 10.53 4.97 8.53
C ALA A 127 11.50 6.15 8.35
N TRP A 128 11.00 7.37 8.13
CA TRP A 128 11.83 8.52 7.77
C TRP A 128 11.17 9.85 8.13
N ARG A 129 11.97 10.92 8.25
CA ARG A 129 11.48 12.27 8.63
C ARG A 129 10.61 12.24 9.90
N GLN A 130 11.00 11.45 10.91
CA GLN A 130 10.25 11.23 12.15
C GLN A 130 9.78 12.52 12.85
N LYS A 131 10.53 13.63 12.72
CA LYS A 131 10.12 14.96 13.23
C LYS A 131 8.76 15.46 12.71
N ARG A 132 8.26 14.94 11.58
CA ARG A 132 6.91 15.25 11.06
C ARG A 132 5.81 14.81 12.02
N VAL A 133 6.04 13.83 12.90
CA VAL A 133 5.09 13.37 13.92
C VAL A 133 4.54 14.52 14.76
N PHE A 134 5.37 15.52 15.09
CA PHE A 134 4.93 16.69 15.85
C PHE A 134 3.98 17.60 15.05
N LYS A 135 4.17 17.73 13.73
CA LYS A 135 3.22 18.45 12.88
C LYS A 135 1.91 17.68 12.79
N ILE A 136 1.97 16.36 12.64
CA ILE A 136 0.79 15.48 12.60
C ILE A 136 -0.01 15.62 13.89
N GLY A 137 0.60 15.39 15.06
CA GLY A 137 -0.11 15.49 16.35
C GLY A 137 -0.69 16.87 16.66
N ARG A 138 -0.05 17.96 16.20
CA ARG A 138 -0.64 19.30 16.29
C ARG A 138 -1.83 19.51 15.36
N SER A 139 -1.92 18.76 14.27
CA SER A 139 -2.92 18.93 13.21
C SER A 139 -4.12 17.98 13.36
N THR A 140 -3.90 16.81 13.96
CA THR A 140 -4.91 15.75 14.10
C THR A 140 -5.37 15.59 15.54
N HIS A 141 -6.60 15.15 15.73
CA HIS A 141 -7.09 14.59 16.98
C HIS A 141 -6.89 13.07 17.05
N MET A 142 -6.82 12.40 15.90
CA MET A 142 -6.50 10.98 15.79
C MET A 142 -5.83 10.68 14.45
N VAL A 143 -4.89 9.74 14.46
CA VAL A 143 -4.36 9.10 13.24
C VAL A 143 -4.90 7.68 13.17
N LEU A 144 -5.38 7.23 12.02
CA LEU A 144 -5.76 5.84 11.78
C LEU A 144 -4.63 5.15 11.03
N ALA A 145 -4.07 4.11 11.64
CA ALA A 145 -2.92 3.39 11.13
C ALA A 145 -3.26 1.95 10.78
N PHE A 146 -2.67 1.44 9.72
CA PHE A 146 -2.97 0.10 9.21
C PHE A 146 -2.13 -0.99 9.84
N LEU A 147 -0.99 -0.63 10.45
CA LEU A 147 -0.05 -1.61 10.97
C LEU A 147 0.30 -1.31 12.44
N PRO A 148 0.48 -2.34 13.29
CA PRO A 148 0.67 -2.16 14.73
C PRO A 148 1.96 -1.38 15.08
N PHE A 149 3.02 -1.54 14.28
CA PHE A 149 4.26 -0.79 14.52
C PHE A 149 4.11 0.71 14.24
N GLU A 150 3.14 1.14 13.41
CA GLU A 150 2.85 2.54 13.19
C GLU A 150 2.22 3.16 14.43
N LYS A 151 1.24 2.46 15.03
CA LYS A 151 0.66 2.83 16.34
C LYS A 151 1.74 2.93 17.40
N ALA A 152 2.60 1.91 17.51
CA ALA A 152 3.73 1.92 18.45
C ALA A 152 4.70 3.09 18.21
N PHE A 153 4.86 3.54 16.96
CA PHE A 153 5.65 4.74 16.66
C PHE A 153 4.97 6.01 17.19
N TYR A 154 3.68 6.22 16.97
CA TYR A 154 2.98 7.42 17.49
C TYR A 154 2.92 7.45 19.02
N ASP A 155 2.80 6.29 19.67
CA ASP A 155 2.78 6.19 21.13
C ASP A 155 4.06 6.74 21.77
N LYS A 156 5.22 6.54 21.14
CA LYS A 156 6.50 7.11 21.59
C LYS A 156 6.49 8.64 21.66
N PHE A 157 5.59 9.30 20.93
CA PHE A 157 5.46 10.75 20.86
C PHE A 157 4.16 11.27 21.49
N ASN A 158 3.38 10.41 22.17
CA ASN A 158 2.09 10.75 22.76
C ASN A 158 1.12 11.40 21.76
N VAL A 159 1.16 10.96 20.50
CA VAL A 159 0.21 11.41 19.47
C VAL A 159 -0.92 10.39 19.38
N PRO A 160 -2.20 10.79 19.53
CA PRO A 160 -3.31 9.86 19.44
C PRO A 160 -3.33 9.15 18.08
N CYS A 161 -3.26 7.83 18.13
CA CYS A 161 -3.30 6.95 16.97
C CYS A 161 -4.15 5.73 17.32
N ARG A 162 -4.91 5.21 16.37
CA ARG A 162 -5.62 3.93 16.48
C ARG A 162 -5.12 3.00 15.39
N PHE A 163 -4.72 1.80 15.78
CA PHE A 163 -4.49 0.70 14.83
C PHE A 163 -5.85 0.12 14.46
N ILE A 164 -6.14 0.06 13.16
CA ILE A 164 -7.46 -0.35 12.65
C ILE A 164 -7.40 -1.62 11.81
N GLY A 165 -6.22 -2.24 11.64
CA GLY A 165 -6.02 -3.30 10.65
C GLY A 165 -5.84 -2.76 9.23
N HIS A 166 -5.67 -3.62 8.25
CA HIS A 166 -5.37 -3.25 6.87
C HIS A 166 -6.48 -3.74 5.93
N THR A 167 -7.08 -2.85 5.13
CA THR A 167 -8.22 -3.19 4.25
C THR A 167 -7.92 -4.34 3.28
N MET A 168 -6.69 -4.41 2.75
CA MET A 168 -6.24 -5.55 1.92
C MET A 168 -6.29 -6.90 2.66
N ALA A 169 -6.01 -6.93 3.97
CA ALA A 169 -6.12 -8.14 4.78
C ALA A 169 -7.60 -8.51 5.02
N ASP A 170 -8.49 -7.52 5.14
CA ASP A 170 -9.93 -7.80 5.24
C ASP A 170 -10.49 -8.38 3.93
N ALA A 171 -10.00 -7.89 2.79
CA ALA A 171 -10.42 -8.29 1.45
C ALA A 171 -9.87 -9.63 0.95
N MET A 172 -8.80 -10.16 1.56
CA MET A 172 -8.17 -11.41 1.12
C MET A 172 -8.56 -12.59 2.02
N PRO A 173 -8.75 -13.80 1.45
CA PRO A 173 -9.00 -14.98 2.26
C PRO A 173 -7.77 -15.35 3.10
N LEU A 174 -7.99 -15.88 4.30
CA LEU A 174 -6.89 -16.38 5.15
C LEU A 174 -6.12 -17.51 4.49
N ASP A 175 -6.82 -18.35 3.74
CA ASP A 175 -6.32 -19.53 3.06
C ASP A 175 -6.71 -19.43 1.57
N PRO A 176 -5.95 -18.69 0.73
CA PRO A 176 -6.24 -18.52 -0.69
C PRO A 176 -6.17 -19.82 -1.48
N ASP A 177 -7.06 -20.00 -2.47
CA ASP A 177 -7.07 -21.18 -3.33
C ASP A 177 -6.02 -21.06 -4.44
N LYS A 178 -4.88 -21.75 -4.23
CA LYS A 178 -3.77 -21.81 -5.17
C LYS A 178 -4.14 -22.43 -6.51
N ASN A 179 -4.94 -23.50 -6.51
CA ASN A 179 -5.27 -24.22 -7.74
C ASN A 179 -6.27 -23.42 -8.58
N ALA A 180 -7.24 -22.75 -7.96
CA ALA A 180 -8.12 -21.84 -8.66
C ALA A 180 -7.36 -20.69 -9.33
N ALA A 181 -6.33 -20.12 -8.66
CA ALA A 181 -5.48 -19.11 -9.27
C ALA A 181 -4.64 -19.67 -10.43
N ARG A 182 -4.13 -20.91 -10.30
CA ARG A 182 -3.43 -21.61 -11.38
C ARG A 182 -4.32 -21.84 -12.60
N ASP A 183 -5.57 -22.24 -12.40
CA ASP A 183 -6.55 -22.42 -13.48
C ASP A 183 -6.82 -21.12 -14.23
N VAL A 184 -7.01 -20.01 -13.50
CA VAL A 184 -7.21 -18.67 -14.09
C VAL A 184 -6.02 -18.23 -14.93
N LEU A 185 -4.79 -18.57 -14.50
CA LEU A 185 -3.56 -18.18 -15.18
C LEU A 185 -3.07 -19.20 -16.22
N GLY A 186 -3.71 -20.38 -16.33
CA GLY A 186 -3.27 -21.46 -17.21
C GLY A 186 -1.95 -22.12 -16.78
N ILE A 187 -1.66 -22.14 -15.47
CA ILE A 187 -0.44 -22.76 -14.91
C ILE A 187 -0.73 -24.21 -14.50
N PRO A 188 0.08 -25.20 -14.91
CA PRO A 188 -0.10 -26.58 -14.48
C PRO A 188 -0.05 -26.74 -12.95
N HIS A 189 -0.87 -27.64 -12.41
CA HIS A 189 -0.98 -27.83 -10.95
C HIS A 189 0.26 -28.48 -10.32
N ASP A 190 1.07 -29.19 -11.11
CA ASP A 190 2.28 -29.89 -10.69
C ASP A 190 3.58 -29.18 -11.06
N ALA A 191 3.53 -28.09 -11.84
CA ALA A 191 4.70 -27.29 -12.19
C ALA A 191 5.17 -26.42 -11.01
N HIS A 192 6.48 -26.18 -10.97
CA HIS A 192 7.03 -25.09 -10.17
C HIS A 192 6.62 -23.75 -10.78
N CYS A 193 6.21 -22.79 -9.95
CA CYS A 193 5.80 -21.46 -10.41
C CYS A 193 6.48 -20.34 -9.61
N LEU A 194 7.11 -19.41 -10.31
CA LEU A 194 7.74 -18.21 -9.75
C LEU A 194 6.99 -16.96 -10.20
N ALA A 195 6.50 -16.17 -9.25
CA ALA A 195 6.04 -14.82 -9.55
C ALA A 195 7.23 -13.84 -9.55
N LEU A 196 7.38 -13.08 -10.62
CA LEU A 196 8.44 -12.10 -10.78
C LEU A 196 7.82 -10.71 -10.89
N LEU A 197 7.92 -9.91 -9.82
CA LEU A 197 7.30 -8.59 -9.71
C LEU A 197 8.38 -7.50 -9.61
N PRO A 198 8.89 -6.98 -10.75
CA PRO A 198 10.04 -6.07 -10.77
C PRO A 198 9.72 -4.66 -10.26
N GLY A 199 8.46 -4.38 -9.95
CA GLY A 199 8.00 -3.10 -9.41
C GLY A 199 6.94 -2.44 -10.29
N SER A 200 6.24 -1.46 -9.72
CA SER A 200 5.20 -0.71 -10.43
C SER A 200 5.73 0.58 -11.06
N ARG A 201 6.90 1.05 -10.60
CA ARG A 201 7.52 2.29 -11.07
C ARG A 201 8.56 2.02 -12.14
N GLY A 202 8.66 2.93 -13.11
CA GLY A 202 9.58 2.75 -14.22
C GLY A 202 11.05 2.64 -13.84
N ALA A 203 11.47 3.33 -12.78
CA ALA A 203 12.84 3.19 -12.28
C ALA A 203 13.09 1.80 -11.65
N GLU A 204 12.08 1.19 -11.02
CA GLU A 204 12.22 -0.14 -10.41
C GLU A 204 12.33 -1.20 -11.50
N VAL A 205 11.42 -1.17 -12.48
CA VAL A 205 11.47 -2.05 -13.66
C VAL A 205 12.83 -1.94 -14.37
N GLU A 206 13.31 -0.72 -14.61
CA GLU A 206 14.62 -0.49 -15.24
C GLU A 206 15.78 -1.12 -14.46
N MET A 207 15.77 -0.99 -13.13
CA MET A 207 16.89 -1.40 -12.29
C MET A 207 16.87 -2.87 -11.90
N LEU A 208 15.70 -3.51 -11.89
CA LEU A 208 15.50 -4.85 -11.31
C LEU A 208 15.23 -5.93 -12.35
N SER A 209 14.56 -5.61 -13.48
CA SER A 209 14.11 -6.63 -14.43
C SER A 209 15.25 -7.48 -14.97
N ALA A 210 16.39 -6.88 -15.32
CA ALA A 210 17.53 -7.63 -15.85
C ALA A 210 18.06 -8.68 -14.86
N ASP A 211 18.20 -8.32 -13.59
CA ASP A 211 18.70 -9.25 -12.58
C ASP A 211 17.66 -10.30 -12.23
N PHE A 212 16.38 -9.92 -12.15
CA PHE A 212 15.29 -10.87 -11.88
C PHE A 212 15.14 -11.90 -13.01
N LEU A 213 15.29 -11.48 -14.27
CA LEU A 213 15.29 -12.37 -15.44
C LEU A 213 16.47 -13.36 -15.39
N LYS A 214 17.67 -12.87 -15.07
CA LYS A 214 18.85 -13.74 -14.89
C LYS A 214 18.65 -14.73 -13.74
N THR A 215 18.03 -14.30 -12.63
CA THR A 215 17.63 -15.21 -11.54
C THR A 215 16.70 -16.29 -12.03
N ALA A 216 15.67 -15.95 -12.80
CA ALA A 216 14.74 -16.93 -13.36
C ALA A 216 15.45 -17.92 -14.32
N GLN A 217 16.39 -17.45 -15.14
CA GLN A 217 17.22 -18.34 -15.98
C GLN A 217 18.05 -19.32 -15.14
N LEU A 218 18.67 -18.87 -14.05
CA LEU A 218 19.42 -19.73 -13.12
C LEU A 218 18.53 -20.77 -12.45
N LEU A 219 17.35 -20.36 -11.98
CA LEU A 219 16.38 -21.26 -11.36
C LEU A 219 15.86 -22.32 -12.34
N ARG A 220 15.66 -21.95 -13.61
CA ARG A 220 15.21 -22.88 -14.66
C ARG A 220 16.23 -23.95 -15.02
N GLN A 221 17.52 -23.72 -14.75
CA GLN A 221 18.54 -24.78 -14.86
C GLN A 221 18.33 -25.89 -13.81
N ARG A 222 17.78 -25.53 -12.64
CA ARG A 222 17.45 -26.47 -11.57
C ARG A 222 16.06 -27.08 -11.71
N TYR A 223 15.10 -26.28 -12.16
CA TYR A 223 13.69 -26.65 -12.36
C TYR A 223 13.29 -26.36 -13.82
N PRO A 224 13.54 -27.29 -14.77
CA PRO A 224 13.24 -27.06 -16.18
C PRO A 224 11.75 -26.81 -16.47
N ASP A 225 10.87 -27.32 -15.60
CA ASP A 225 9.42 -27.14 -15.56
C ASP A 225 8.98 -25.82 -14.91
N LEU A 226 9.91 -24.95 -14.52
CA LEU A 226 9.60 -23.67 -13.88
C LEU A 226 8.83 -22.74 -14.82
N GLU A 227 7.58 -22.47 -14.44
CA GLU A 227 6.77 -21.40 -14.99
C GLU A 227 7.10 -20.07 -14.32
N VAL A 228 7.21 -19.01 -15.11
CA VAL A 228 7.55 -17.66 -14.61
C VAL A 228 6.43 -16.71 -14.98
N VAL A 229 5.66 -16.26 -13.99
CA VAL A 229 4.55 -15.32 -14.16
C VAL A 229 5.00 -13.91 -13.82
N VAL A 230 4.72 -12.94 -14.69
CA VAL A 230 5.19 -11.55 -14.58
C VAL A 230 3.99 -10.60 -14.66
N PRO A 231 3.37 -10.24 -13.53
CA PRO A 231 2.29 -9.26 -13.51
C PRO A 231 2.83 -7.84 -13.67
N LEU A 232 2.28 -7.10 -14.63
CA LEU A 232 2.73 -5.76 -15.00
C LEU A 232 1.58 -4.76 -14.85
N VAL A 233 1.82 -3.68 -14.12
CA VAL A 233 0.75 -2.74 -13.68
C VAL A 233 0.05 -1.99 -14.82
N ASN A 234 0.70 -1.83 -15.97
CA ASN A 234 0.13 -1.21 -17.17
C ASN A 234 0.94 -1.53 -18.43
N ALA A 235 0.37 -1.23 -19.60
CA ALA A 235 1.00 -1.45 -20.90
C ALA A 235 2.39 -0.80 -21.03
N LYS A 236 2.59 0.39 -20.44
CA LYS A 236 3.90 1.08 -20.48
C LYS A 236 4.98 0.34 -19.67
N ARG A 237 4.62 -0.31 -18.56
CA ARG A 237 5.57 -1.17 -17.82
C ARG A 237 5.81 -2.48 -18.55
N ARG A 238 4.78 -3.04 -19.19
CA ARG A 238 4.92 -4.23 -20.04
C ARG A 238 5.93 -4.00 -21.16
N GLU A 239 5.79 -2.93 -21.93
CA GLU A 239 6.70 -2.60 -23.04
C GLU A 239 8.15 -2.46 -22.54
N GLN A 240 8.35 -1.79 -21.40
CA GLN A 240 9.67 -1.67 -20.79
C GLN A 240 10.26 -3.03 -20.39
N PHE A 241 9.46 -3.89 -19.76
CA PHE A 241 9.89 -5.23 -19.36
C PHE A 241 10.22 -6.11 -20.58
N GLU A 242 9.36 -6.10 -21.60
CA GLU A 242 9.55 -6.86 -22.84
C GLU A 242 10.86 -6.48 -23.55
N LYS A 243 11.18 -5.18 -23.60
CA LYS A 243 12.45 -4.70 -24.15
C LYS A 243 13.65 -5.26 -23.37
N ILE A 244 13.64 -5.16 -22.04
CA ILE A 244 14.74 -5.67 -21.20
C ILE A 244 14.84 -7.20 -21.34
N LYS A 245 13.71 -7.90 -21.40
CA LYS A 245 13.67 -9.35 -21.63
C LYS A 245 14.29 -9.74 -22.97
N ALA A 246 13.96 -9.04 -24.05
CA ALA A 246 14.52 -9.32 -25.37
C ALA A 246 16.06 -9.18 -25.40
N GLU A 247 16.60 -8.25 -24.61
CA GLU A 247 18.05 -8.03 -24.49
C GLU A 247 18.75 -9.04 -23.55
N VAL A 248 18.12 -9.37 -22.41
CA VAL A 248 18.77 -10.12 -21.32
C VAL A 248 18.46 -11.62 -21.36
N ALA A 249 17.22 -11.99 -21.68
CA ALA A 249 16.72 -13.36 -21.60
C ALA A 249 15.69 -13.64 -22.73
N PRO A 250 16.10 -13.55 -24.01
CA PRO A 250 15.19 -13.73 -25.15
C PRO A 250 14.50 -15.09 -25.12
N ASP A 251 15.22 -16.16 -24.79
CA ASP A 251 14.74 -17.54 -24.81
C ASP A 251 13.99 -17.97 -23.54
N LEU A 252 13.97 -17.12 -22.50
CA LEU A 252 13.21 -17.43 -21.28
C LEU A 252 11.72 -17.27 -21.58
N ALA A 253 10.97 -18.38 -21.57
CA ALA A 253 9.51 -18.33 -21.62
C ALA A 253 8.96 -17.77 -20.31
N VAL A 254 8.07 -16.78 -20.41
CA VAL A 254 7.41 -16.12 -19.28
C VAL A 254 5.95 -15.83 -19.63
N HIS A 255 5.07 -15.87 -18.63
CA HIS A 255 3.66 -15.48 -18.74
C HIS A 255 3.52 -14.02 -18.33
N LEU A 256 3.42 -13.13 -19.31
CA LEU A 256 3.22 -11.70 -19.05
C LEU A 256 1.73 -11.44 -18.79
N LEU A 257 1.41 -10.89 -17.63
CA LEU A 257 0.04 -10.62 -17.20
C LEU A 257 -0.21 -9.11 -17.12
N ASP A 258 -1.38 -8.66 -17.60
CA ASP A 258 -1.81 -7.26 -17.46
C ASP A 258 -2.54 -7.09 -16.13
N GLY A 259 -1.82 -6.58 -15.13
CA GLY A 259 -2.29 -6.61 -13.75
C GLY A 259 -2.20 -8.02 -13.15
N MET A 260 -3.28 -8.50 -12.53
CA MET A 260 -3.39 -9.84 -11.93
C MET A 260 -2.27 -10.23 -10.96
N ALA A 261 -1.68 -9.24 -10.28
CA ALA A 261 -0.57 -9.46 -9.37
C ALA A 261 -0.94 -10.41 -8.22
N ARG A 262 -2.18 -10.29 -7.71
CA ARG A 262 -2.69 -11.14 -6.65
C ARG A 262 -2.80 -12.59 -7.07
N GLU A 263 -3.41 -12.85 -8.22
CA GLU A 263 -3.55 -14.18 -8.79
C GLU A 263 -2.18 -14.80 -9.06
N ALA A 264 -1.24 -14.02 -9.61
CA ALA A 264 0.13 -14.46 -9.84
C ALA A 264 0.82 -14.89 -8.53
N MET A 265 0.67 -14.10 -7.46
CA MET A 265 1.22 -14.45 -6.16
C MET A 265 0.55 -15.71 -5.57
N ILE A 266 -0.78 -15.80 -5.60
CA ILE A 266 -1.52 -16.97 -5.06
C ILE A 266 -1.14 -18.27 -5.82
N ALA A 267 -0.97 -18.20 -7.14
CA ALA A 267 -0.64 -19.36 -7.97
C ALA A 267 0.81 -19.87 -7.78
N SER A 268 1.71 -19.03 -7.27
CA SER A 268 3.16 -19.27 -7.25
C SER A 268 3.63 -20.05 -6.03
N ASP A 269 4.72 -20.80 -6.18
CA ASP A 269 5.45 -21.47 -5.09
C ASP A 269 6.42 -20.52 -4.38
N ALA A 270 6.95 -19.54 -5.11
CA ALA A 270 7.73 -18.44 -4.56
C ALA A 270 7.52 -17.17 -5.38
N ALA A 271 7.83 -16.02 -4.77
CA ALA A 271 7.86 -14.73 -5.46
C ALA A 271 9.22 -14.03 -5.30
N LEU A 272 9.70 -13.43 -6.38
CA LEU A 272 10.77 -12.45 -6.38
C LEU A 272 10.17 -11.08 -6.68
N LEU A 273 10.19 -10.19 -5.69
CA LEU A 273 9.50 -8.91 -5.80
C LEU A 273 10.33 -7.73 -5.33
N ALA A 274 10.06 -6.57 -5.93
CA ALA A 274 10.50 -5.30 -5.40
C ALA A 274 9.85 -5.03 -4.02
N SER A 275 10.50 -4.23 -3.19
CA SER A 275 9.95 -3.86 -1.88
C SER A 275 8.67 -3.00 -1.98
N GLY A 276 7.97 -2.80 -0.86
CA GLY A 276 6.76 -1.97 -0.77
C GLY A 276 5.48 -2.77 -0.58
N THR A 277 4.36 -2.29 -1.13
CA THR A 277 3.02 -2.89 -0.95
C THR A 277 2.92 -4.31 -1.52
N ALA A 278 3.67 -4.61 -2.59
CA ALA A 278 3.70 -5.95 -3.17
C ALA A 278 4.18 -7.01 -2.18
N ALA A 279 5.12 -6.68 -1.29
CA ALA A 279 5.59 -7.61 -0.26
C ALA A 279 4.49 -7.93 0.77
N LEU A 280 3.68 -6.93 1.15
CA LEU A 280 2.53 -7.17 2.03
C LEU A 280 1.46 -8.00 1.31
N GLU A 281 1.12 -7.67 0.07
CA GLU A 281 0.14 -8.45 -0.70
C GLU A 281 0.60 -9.91 -0.91
N CYS A 282 1.89 -10.13 -1.14
CA CYS A 282 2.47 -11.47 -1.29
C CYS A 282 2.35 -12.29 0.01
N MET A 283 2.56 -11.66 1.17
CA MET A 283 2.36 -12.29 2.49
C MET A 283 0.90 -12.68 2.70
N LEU A 284 -0.03 -11.79 2.31
CA LEU A 284 -1.47 -12.05 2.40
C LEU A 284 -1.90 -13.16 1.43
N ALA A 285 -1.31 -13.22 0.24
CA ALA A 285 -1.48 -14.28 -0.75
C ALA A 285 -0.88 -15.64 -0.32
N LYS A 286 -0.19 -15.69 0.83
CA LYS A 286 0.50 -16.88 1.35
C LYS A 286 1.62 -17.38 0.42
N CYS A 287 2.21 -16.49 -0.38
CA CYS A 287 3.30 -16.86 -1.28
C CYS A 287 4.66 -16.53 -0.63
N PRO A 288 5.51 -17.53 -0.35
CA PRO A 288 6.87 -17.32 0.13
C PRO A 288 7.63 -16.39 -0.81
N MET A 289 8.48 -15.50 -0.27
CA MET A 289 9.09 -14.47 -1.11
C MET A 289 10.54 -14.16 -0.76
N VAL A 290 11.24 -13.62 -1.75
CA VAL A 290 12.50 -12.89 -1.61
C VAL A 290 12.27 -11.46 -2.11
N VAL A 291 12.68 -10.50 -1.29
CA VAL A 291 12.62 -9.07 -1.64
C VAL A 291 13.96 -8.66 -2.24
N GLY A 292 13.95 -8.30 -3.52
CA GLY A 292 15.11 -7.74 -4.21
C GLY A 292 14.92 -6.25 -4.44
N TYR A 293 15.89 -5.41 -4.05
CA TYR A 293 15.78 -3.97 -4.32
C TYR A 293 17.13 -3.30 -4.60
N ARG A 294 17.14 -2.42 -5.61
CA ARG A 294 18.30 -1.60 -5.98
C ARG A 294 17.84 -0.17 -6.22
N MET A 295 18.70 0.77 -5.84
CA MET A 295 18.49 2.20 -6.05
C MET A 295 19.76 2.78 -6.67
N LYS A 296 19.67 4.00 -7.22
CA LYS A 296 20.87 4.74 -7.60
C LYS A 296 21.81 4.88 -6.39
N PRO A 297 23.15 4.75 -6.54
CA PRO A 297 24.09 4.74 -5.41
C PRO A 297 23.95 5.92 -4.45
N PHE A 298 23.77 7.13 -5.00
CA PHE A 298 23.54 8.33 -4.20
C PHE A 298 22.22 8.28 -3.41
N THR A 299 21.15 7.79 -4.04
CA THR A 299 19.86 7.60 -3.38
C THR A 299 19.96 6.58 -2.25
N PHE A 300 20.69 5.48 -2.45
CA PHE A 300 20.93 4.50 -1.41
C PHE A 300 21.74 5.07 -0.23
N TRP A 301 22.82 5.80 -0.52
CA TRP A 301 23.62 6.47 0.51
C TRP A 301 22.77 7.41 1.37
N LEU A 302 21.85 8.15 0.74
CA LEU A 302 20.94 9.04 1.44
C LEU A 302 19.90 8.25 2.25
N ALA A 303 19.32 7.19 1.66
CA ALA A 303 18.36 6.32 2.33
C ALA A 303 18.95 5.70 3.61
N LYS A 304 20.19 5.18 3.54
CA LYS A 304 20.91 4.59 4.70
C LYS A 304 21.05 5.55 5.88
N ARG A 305 21.06 6.87 5.63
CA ARG A 305 21.16 7.90 6.68
C ARG A 305 19.79 8.30 7.24
N LEU A 306 18.77 8.32 6.39
CA LEU A 306 17.44 8.86 6.71
C LEU A 306 16.46 7.79 7.21
N VAL A 307 16.55 6.56 6.72
CA VAL A 307 15.70 5.44 7.12
C VAL A 307 16.13 4.95 8.50
N LYS A 308 15.17 4.74 9.39
CA LYS A 308 15.40 4.37 10.80
C LYS A 308 14.85 3.00 11.18
N THR A 309 14.52 2.18 10.19
CA THR A 309 14.00 0.84 10.37
C THR A 309 15.09 -0.20 10.09
N GLU A 310 15.04 -1.32 10.82
CA GLU A 310 15.97 -2.44 10.63
C GLU A 310 15.66 -3.22 9.34
N TYR A 311 14.39 -3.22 8.94
CA TYR A 311 13.88 -3.90 7.75
C TYR A 311 13.23 -2.89 6.79
N VAL A 312 13.21 -3.24 5.50
CA VAL A 312 12.57 -2.45 4.45
C VAL A 312 11.21 -3.06 4.10
N SER A 313 11.06 -4.38 4.17
CA SER A 313 9.82 -5.06 3.80
C SER A 313 8.77 -5.00 4.92
N LEU A 314 7.51 -4.80 4.55
CA LEU A 314 6.39 -4.80 5.50
C LEU A 314 6.23 -6.14 6.25
N PRO A 315 6.43 -7.32 5.62
CA PRO A 315 6.37 -8.59 6.35
C PRO A 315 7.38 -8.69 7.49
N ASN A 316 8.64 -8.27 7.28
CA ASN A 316 9.66 -8.30 8.33
C ASN A 316 9.37 -7.27 9.44
N LEU A 317 8.92 -6.07 9.06
CA LEU A 317 8.52 -5.04 10.02
C LEU A 317 7.34 -5.50 10.90
N LEU A 318 6.38 -6.20 10.29
CA LEU A 318 5.22 -6.74 11.00
C LEU A 318 5.61 -7.93 11.90
N ALA A 319 6.53 -8.79 11.42
CA ALA A 319 7.06 -9.90 12.20
C ALA A 319 8.02 -9.46 13.33
N GLY A 320 8.59 -8.26 13.25
CA GLY A 320 9.63 -7.79 14.17
C GLY A 320 10.96 -8.56 14.06
N ARG A 321 11.15 -9.33 12.98
CA ARG A 321 12.35 -10.13 12.69
C ARG A 321 12.48 -10.35 11.18
N GLU A 322 13.63 -10.84 10.73
CA GLU A 322 13.79 -11.33 9.37
C GLU A 322 12.95 -12.62 9.18
N LEU A 323 11.83 -12.47 8.51
CA LEU A 323 10.94 -13.54 8.07
C LEU A 323 11.18 -13.87 6.60
N VAL A 324 11.30 -12.84 5.75
CA VAL A 324 11.60 -12.93 4.32
C VAL A 324 12.99 -12.35 4.06
N LYS A 325 13.74 -12.94 3.12
CA LYS A 325 15.07 -12.43 2.77
C LYS A 325 14.96 -11.10 2.03
N GLU A 326 15.70 -10.11 2.50
CA GLU A 326 15.83 -8.81 1.86
C GLU A 326 17.25 -8.67 1.27
N LEU A 327 17.38 -8.79 -0.04
CA LEU A 327 18.64 -8.67 -0.75
C LEU A 327 18.71 -7.27 -1.39
N LEU A 328 19.46 -6.37 -0.75
CA LEU A 328 19.47 -4.95 -1.07
C LEU A 328 20.78 -4.54 -1.76
N GLN A 329 20.68 -3.67 -2.77
CA GLN A 329 21.79 -3.09 -3.52
C GLN A 329 22.74 -4.13 -4.14
N GLU A 330 23.93 -4.28 -3.56
CA GLU A 330 24.99 -5.19 -4.01
C GLU A 330 24.61 -6.65 -3.73
N GLU A 331 23.73 -6.90 -2.75
CA GLU A 331 23.21 -8.23 -2.48
C GLU A 331 22.10 -8.64 -3.43
N CYS A 332 21.46 -7.68 -4.11
CA CYS A 332 20.43 -7.90 -5.12
C CYS A 332 21.05 -8.39 -6.44
N GLU A 333 21.82 -9.49 -6.40
CA GLU A 333 22.47 -10.08 -7.56
C GLU A 333 21.85 -11.43 -7.93
N PRO A 334 21.85 -11.82 -9.22
CA PRO A 334 21.08 -12.97 -9.68
C PRO A 334 21.34 -14.28 -8.94
N GLN A 335 22.59 -14.55 -8.58
CA GLN A 335 23.02 -15.76 -7.91
C GLN A 335 22.47 -15.84 -6.47
N LYS A 336 22.62 -14.78 -5.68
CA LYS A 336 22.10 -14.72 -4.30
C LYS A 336 20.58 -14.78 -4.27
N LEU A 337 19.93 -14.10 -5.23
CA LEU A 337 18.48 -14.15 -5.38
C LEU A 337 18.01 -15.58 -5.68
N ALA A 338 18.68 -16.28 -6.60
CA ALA A 338 18.36 -17.67 -6.92
C ALA A 338 18.57 -18.59 -5.70
N GLU A 339 19.71 -18.48 -5.01
CA GLU A 339 20.01 -19.26 -3.81
C GLU A 339 18.98 -19.05 -2.69
N ALA A 340 18.49 -17.83 -2.51
CA ALA A 340 17.44 -17.52 -1.54
C ALA A 340 16.05 -18.08 -1.95
N LEU A 341 15.78 -18.22 -3.25
CA LEU A 341 14.51 -18.73 -3.78
C LEU A 341 14.44 -20.26 -3.83
N LEU A 342 15.57 -20.95 -4.04
CA LEU A 342 15.63 -22.42 -4.10
C LEU A 342 14.91 -23.14 -2.93
N PRO A 343 15.14 -22.81 -1.64
CA PRO A 343 14.45 -23.49 -0.55
C PRO A 343 12.95 -23.18 -0.48
N LEU A 344 12.50 -22.08 -1.07
CA LEU A 344 11.08 -21.70 -1.15
C LEU A 344 10.38 -22.49 -2.26
N LEU A 345 10.98 -22.54 -3.46
CA LEU A 345 10.49 -23.32 -4.60
C LEU A 345 10.47 -24.83 -4.33
N ALA A 346 11.39 -25.35 -3.50
CA ALA A 346 11.36 -26.74 -3.07
C ALA A 346 10.13 -27.10 -2.20
N ASN A 347 9.32 -26.11 -1.81
CA ASN A 347 8.09 -26.25 -1.01
C ASN A 347 8.28 -27.15 0.24
N GLY A 348 9.41 -26.97 0.92
CA GLY A 348 9.79 -27.76 2.09
C GLY A 348 9.38 -27.11 3.41
N LYS A 349 10.05 -27.53 4.50
CA LYS A 349 9.80 -27.01 5.87
C LYS A 349 9.87 -25.48 5.96
N THR A 350 10.78 -24.84 5.23
CA THR A 350 10.93 -23.38 5.21
C THR A 350 9.70 -22.69 4.64
N SER A 351 9.15 -23.21 3.55
CA SER A 351 7.92 -22.69 2.93
C SER A 351 6.72 -22.83 3.87
N HIS A 352 6.53 -24.03 4.46
CA HIS A 352 5.44 -24.28 5.39
C HIS A 352 5.48 -23.40 6.64
N ALA A 353 6.65 -23.26 7.27
CA ALA A 353 6.80 -22.38 8.43
C ALA A 353 6.52 -20.90 8.09
N MET A 354 6.86 -20.48 6.86
CA MET A 354 6.55 -19.15 6.36
C MET A 354 5.04 -18.98 6.13
N HIS A 355 4.34 -19.97 5.59
CA HIS A 355 2.88 -19.96 5.45
C HIS A 355 2.17 -19.79 6.80
N ASP A 356 2.59 -20.57 7.81
CA ASP A 356 2.01 -20.50 9.16
C ASP A 356 2.19 -19.08 9.75
N THR A 357 3.42 -18.54 9.67
CA THR A 357 3.69 -17.18 10.15
C THR A 357 2.89 -16.15 9.34
N PHE A 358 2.79 -16.29 8.01
CA PHE A 358 1.98 -15.39 7.18
C PHE A 358 0.50 -15.44 7.53
N ARG A 359 -0.01 -16.58 7.98
CA ARG A 359 -1.39 -16.72 8.46
C ARG A 359 -1.59 -15.99 9.78
N GLU A 360 -0.67 -16.14 10.74
CA GLU A 360 -0.70 -15.41 12.00
C GLU A 360 -0.64 -13.88 11.78
N LEU A 361 0.30 -13.42 10.96
CA LEU A 361 0.43 -12.01 10.62
C LEU A 361 -0.79 -11.47 9.88
N HIS A 362 -1.39 -12.28 8.98
CA HIS A 362 -2.64 -11.92 8.31
C HIS A 362 -3.76 -11.70 9.34
N GLN A 363 -3.96 -12.64 10.27
CA GLN A 363 -4.98 -12.50 11.32
C GLN A 363 -4.73 -11.27 12.22
N GLN A 364 -3.47 -10.94 12.51
CA GLN A 364 -3.11 -9.78 13.31
C GLN A 364 -3.58 -8.45 12.70
N ILE A 365 -3.61 -8.34 11.37
CA ILE A 365 -3.98 -7.09 10.66
C ILE A 365 -5.33 -7.15 9.97
N ARG A 366 -6.05 -8.27 10.06
CA ARG A 366 -7.42 -8.41 9.55
C ARG A 366 -8.41 -8.02 10.63
N CYS A 367 -8.73 -6.74 10.72
CA CYS A 367 -9.47 -6.16 11.84
C CYS A 367 -10.79 -5.47 11.45
N ASN A 368 -11.26 -5.65 10.20
CA ASN A 368 -12.40 -4.92 9.64
C ASN A 368 -12.12 -3.41 9.64
N ALA A 369 -11.09 -2.99 8.90
CA ALA A 369 -10.51 -1.67 8.97
C ALA A 369 -11.48 -0.54 8.64
N ASP A 370 -12.44 -0.76 7.73
CA ASP A 370 -13.48 0.21 7.40
C ASP A 370 -14.41 0.45 8.60
N GLU A 371 -14.83 -0.61 9.28
CA GLU A 371 -15.63 -0.56 10.50
C GLU A 371 -14.87 0.10 11.66
N GLN A 372 -13.60 -0.27 11.87
CA GLN A 372 -12.75 0.33 12.90
C GLN A 372 -12.51 1.83 12.65
N ALA A 373 -12.33 2.22 11.39
CA ALA A 373 -12.21 3.62 10.99
C ALA A 373 -13.52 4.38 11.23
N ALA A 374 -14.66 3.79 10.88
CA ALA A 374 -15.97 4.37 11.14
C ALA A 374 -16.23 4.52 12.67
N ASP A 375 -15.77 3.60 13.51
CA ASP A 375 -15.92 3.70 14.97
C ASP A 375 -15.10 4.87 15.51
N ALA A 376 -13.87 5.03 15.04
CA ALA A 376 -13.02 6.16 15.41
C ALA A 376 -13.60 7.52 14.99
N VAL A 377 -14.23 7.58 13.81
CA VAL A 377 -14.92 8.77 13.31
C VAL A 377 -16.13 9.11 14.20
N LEU A 378 -16.96 8.12 14.53
CA LEU A 378 -18.15 8.33 15.34
C LEU A 378 -17.82 8.71 16.80
N GLU A 379 -16.81 8.09 17.40
CA GLU A 379 -16.34 8.46 18.74
C GLU A 379 -15.86 9.92 18.83
N LEU A 380 -15.29 10.45 17.75
CA LEU A 380 -14.78 11.82 17.74
C LEU A 380 -15.84 12.85 17.34
N ALA A 381 -16.88 12.42 16.62
CA ALA A 381 -17.97 13.28 16.16
C ALA A 381 -19.10 13.48 17.20
N GLN A 382 -19.10 12.69 18.28
CA GLN A 382 -19.93 12.88 19.47
C GLN A 382 -19.37 14.03 20.32
#